data_AF-A0A2G2LXZ0-F1
#
_entry.id   AF-A0A2G2LXZ0-F1
#
_cell.length_a   1.000
_cell.length_b   1.000
_cell.length_c   1.000
_cell.angle_alpha   90.00
_cell.angle_beta   90.00
_cell.angle_gamma   90.00
#
_symmetry.space_group_name_H-M   'P 1'
#
loop_
_entity.id
_entity.type
_entity.pdbx_description
1 polymer ?
#
loop_
_entity_poly.entity_id
_entity_poly.type
_entity_poly.pdbx_seq_one_letter_code
_entity_poly.pdbx_strand_id
1 'polypeptide(L)'
;MDVTPDMKRIYVGVGVDEKQYISVTVVNRGTAPTTITSFCGYYAKDHIPGLRKSNRKYFVVNDDPSLGNTVPYELHPGQQCSALVDQEKVIEDFGHGLFYIGVQHNQNSGPIYRKIKL
;
A
#
# COMPACT_ATOMS: atom_id res chain seq x y z
N MET A 1 -23.73 -17.25 -1.84
CA MET A 1 -22.99 -16.50 -0.80
C MET A 1 -21.94 -15.70 -1.53
N ASP A 2 -22.13 -14.39 -1.59
CA ASP A 2 -21.22 -13.46 -2.27
C ASP A 2 -20.28 -12.90 -1.21
N VAL A 3 -19.00 -13.27 -1.27
CA VAL A 3 -17.98 -12.83 -0.30
C VAL A 3 -17.21 -11.71 -0.96
N THR A 4 -17.60 -10.47 -0.71
CA THR A 4 -16.89 -9.29 -1.21
C THR A 4 -16.00 -8.74 -0.10
N PRO A 5 -14.67 -8.93 -0.14
CA PRO A 5 -13.76 -8.29 0.81
C PRO A 5 -13.73 -6.78 0.54
N ASP A 6 -14.60 -6.01 1.18
CA ASP A 6 -14.61 -4.53 1.12
C ASP A 6 -13.44 -3.96 1.96
N MET A 7 -12.21 -4.10 1.45
CA MET A 7 -11.03 -3.49 2.04
C MET A 7 -11.04 -1.98 1.80
N LYS A 8 -11.65 -1.24 2.73
CA LYS A 8 -11.71 0.23 2.68
C LYS A 8 -11.25 0.85 3.98
N ARG A 9 -9.94 1.06 4.09
CA ARG A 9 -9.30 2.29 4.60
C ARG A 9 -7.80 2.10 4.65
N ILE A 10 -7.08 2.91 3.88
CA ILE A 10 -5.62 3.10 4.02
C ILE A 10 -5.45 4.41 4.78
N TYR A 11 -4.85 4.34 5.97
CA TYR A 11 -4.46 5.50 6.76
C TYR A 11 -3.01 5.82 6.47
N VAL A 12 -2.77 6.93 5.77
CA VAL A 12 -1.44 7.51 5.59
C VAL A 12 -1.27 8.56 6.67
N GLY A 13 -0.57 8.21 7.75
CA GLY A 13 -0.17 9.15 8.79
C GLY A 13 1.25 9.61 8.53
N VAL A 14 1.51 10.91 8.59
CA VAL A 14 2.85 11.50 8.62
C VAL A 14 3.22 11.68 10.11
N GLY A 15 4.24 10.95 10.59
CA GLY A 15 4.70 11.00 11.98
C GLY A 15 5.53 12.25 12.32
N VAL A 16 5.75 12.50 13.62
CA VAL A 16 6.35 13.73 14.21
C VAL A 16 7.81 13.51 14.66
N ASP A 17 8.47 12.42 14.25
CA ASP A 17 9.93 12.30 14.38
C ASP A 17 10.61 12.81 13.10
N GLU A 18 11.90 13.15 13.19
CA GLU A 18 12.70 13.69 12.08
C GLU A 18 12.67 12.80 10.81
N LYS A 19 12.28 11.52 10.94
CA LYS A 19 11.96 10.63 9.82
C LYS A 19 10.46 10.53 9.56
N GLN A 20 10.08 10.87 8.33
CA GLN A 20 8.71 10.73 7.86
C GLN A 20 8.48 9.34 7.27
N TYR A 21 7.42 8.67 7.71
CA TYR A 21 7.02 7.35 7.19
C TYR A 21 5.65 7.44 6.55
N ILE A 22 5.45 6.65 5.50
CA ILE A 22 4.17 6.42 4.87
C ILE A 22 3.59 5.14 5.49
N SER A 23 2.57 5.30 6.33
CA SER A 23 1.82 4.16 6.87
C SER A 23 0.76 3.66 5.90
N VAL A 24 0.63 2.34 5.83
CA VAL A 24 -0.44 1.63 5.13
C VAL A 24 -1.08 0.70 6.12
N THR A 25 -2.34 0.92 6.43
CA THR A 25 -3.14 -0.01 7.24
C THR A 25 -4.23 -0.59 6.37
N VAL A 26 -4.47 -1.89 6.50
CA VAL A 26 -5.53 -2.63 5.81
C VAL A 26 -6.36 -3.34 6.85
N VAL A 27 -7.68 -3.30 6.69
CA VAL A 27 -8.63 -3.94 7.60
C VAL A 27 -9.48 -4.89 6.79
N ASN A 28 -9.57 -6.16 7.23
CA ASN A 28 -10.50 -7.09 6.63
C ASN A 28 -11.90 -6.84 7.19
N ARG A 29 -12.77 -6.23 6.38
CA ARG A 29 -14.19 -6.01 6.70
C ARG A 29 -15.11 -7.09 6.15
N GLY A 30 -14.55 -8.07 5.45
CA GLY A 30 -15.29 -9.21 4.94
C GLY A 30 -15.65 -10.19 6.06
N THR A 31 -16.34 -11.25 5.68
CA THR A 31 -16.79 -12.31 6.58
C THR A 31 -15.87 -13.54 6.58
N ALA A 32 -14.84 -13.55 5.73
CA ALA A 32 -13.89 -14.65 5.58
C ALA A 32 -12.43 -14.16 5.72
N PRO A 33 -11.50 -15.00 6.18
CA PRO A 33 -10.06 -14.68 6.17
C PRO A 33 -9.56 -14.35 4.76
N THR A 34 -8.57 -13.48 4.67
CA THR A 34 -7.88 -13.11 3.43
C THR A 34 -6.39 -13.09 3.67
N THR A 35 -5.58 -13.42 2.67
CA THR A 35 -4.12 -13.38 2.83
C THR A 35 -3.58 -12.15 2.13
N ILE A 36 -2.98 -11.24 2.89
CA ILE A 36 -2.20 -10.13 2.37
C ILE A 36 -0.88 -10.70 1.85
N THR A 37 -0.62 -10.57 0.55
CA THR A 37 0.57 -11.17 -0.07
C THR A 37 1.70 -10.16 -0.25
N SER A 38 1.37 -8.90 -0.50
CA SER A 38 2.37 -7.84 -0.61
C SER A 38 1.79 -6.46 -0.35
N PHE A 39 2.62 -5.57 0.18
CA PHE A 39 2.41 -4.14 0.14
C PHE A 39 3.29 -3.55 -0.96
N CYS A 40 2.68 -2.83 -1.89
CA CYS A 40 3.33 -2.32 -3.09
C CYS A 40 2.96 -0.87 -3.35
N GLY A 41 3.76 -0.18 -4.14
CA GLY A 41 3.47 1.16 -4.59
C GLY A 41 3.90 1.36 -6.03
N TYR A 42 3.40 2.43 -6.63
CA TYR A 42 3.98 2.93 -7.86
C TYR A 42 4.03 4.46 -7.90
N TYR A 43 5.07 4.96 -8.55
CA TYR A 43 5.27 6.35 -8.91
C TYR A 43 4.82 6.60 -10.35
N ALA A 44 4.16 7.73 -10.57
CA ALA A 44 3.87 8.27 -11.89
C ALA A 44 4.27 9.74 -11.97
N LYS A 45 5.09 10.07 -12.97
CA LYS A 45 5.59 11.45 -13.19
C LYS A 45 4.49 12.40 -13.68
N ASP A 46 3.59 11.91 -14.52
CA ASP A 46 2.62 12.74 -15.24
C ASP A 46 1.25 12.77 -14.54
N HIS A 47 0.62 13.95 -14.55
CA HIS A 47 -0.73 14.17 -14.01
C HIS A 47 -1.86 13.59 -14.87
N ILE A 48 -1.56 12.99 -16.02
CA ILE A 48 -2.56 12.52 -16.99
C ILE A 48 -2.81 11.02 -16.75
N PRO A 49 -3.91 10.64 -16.09
CA PRO A 49 -4.22 9.24 -15.86
C PRO A 49 -4.56 8.58 -17.19
N GLY A 50 -3.82 7.53 -17.56
CA GLY A 50 -4.22 6.62 -18.65
C GLY A 50 -3.44 6.74 -19.96
N LEU A 51 -2.61 7.77 -20.18
CA LEU A 51 -1.97 7.94 -21.50
C LEU A 51 -0.73 7.06 -21.71
N ARG A 52 0.01 6.67 -20.66
CA ARG A 52 1.16 5.75 -20.76
C ARG A 52 1.35 4.92 -19.49
N LYS A 53 0.88 3.67 -19.48
CA LYS A 53 1.24 2.68 -18.44
C LYS A 53 2.76 2.46 -18.35
N SER A 54 3.52 2.78 -19.41
CA SER A 54 4.98 2.61 -19.50
C SER A 54 5.80 3.51 -18.58
N ASN A 55 5.21 4.57 -18.00
CA ASN A 55 5.95 5.52 -17.16
C ASN A 55 5.79 5.24 -15.66
N ARG A 56 5.19 4.10 -15.29
CA ARG A 56 5.03 3.71 -13.88
C ARG A 56 6.28 3.01 -13.38
N LYS A 57 6.81 3.48 -12.27
CA LYS A 57 7.89 2.79 -11.53
C LYS A 57 7.29 2.17 -10.28
N TYR A 58 7.42 0.85 -10.12
CA TYR A 58 6.87 0.13 -8.98
C TYR A 58 7.91 0.00 -7.87
N PHE A 59 7.46 -0.03 -6.62
CA PHE A 59 8.30 -0.24 -5.43
C PHE A 59 7.56 -1.09 -4.40
N VAL A 60 8.33 -1.66 -3.46
CA VAL A 60 7.82 -2.46 -2.34
C VAL A 60 7.76 -1.59 -1.10
N VAL A 61 6.68 -1.69 -0.33
CA VAL A 61 6.41 -0.82 0.84
C VAL A 61 6.86 -1.44 2.16
N ASN A 62 7.24 -2.71 2.17
CA ASN A 62 7.63 -3.45 3.37
C ASN A 62 8.98 -4.15 3.14
N ASP A 63 9.97 -3.40 2.67
CA ASP A 63 11.32 -3.91 2.42
C ASP A 63 12.09 -4.19 3.72
N ASP A 64 11.74 -3.51 4.81
CA ASP A 64 12.32 -3.71 6.13
C ASP A 64 11.34 -4.48 7.07
N PRO A 65 11.68 -5.71 7.50
CA PRO A 65 10.88 -6.50 8.44
C PRO A 65 10.65 -5.82 9.80
N SER A 66 11.47 -4.84 10.17
CA SER A 66 11.31 -4.06 11.40
C SER A 66 10.23 -2.97 11.30
N LEU A 67 9.80 -2.62 10.07
CA LEU A 67 8.89 -1.51 9.78
C LEU A 67 7.45 -1.95 9.47
N GLY A 68 7.03 -3.16 9.84
CA GLY A 68 5.66 -3.59 9.60
C GLY A 68 5.39 -5.05 9.88
N ASN A 69 4.17 -5.48 9.52
CA ASN A 69 3.83 -6.90 9.54
C ASN A 69 4.50 -7.61 8.38
N THR A 70 5.15 -8.74 8.63
CA THR A 70 5.75 -9.57 7.58
C THR A 70 4.65 -10.15 6.69
N VAL A 71 4.83 -10.04 5.37
CA VAL A 71 3.94 -10.65 4.37
C VAL A 71 4.59 -11.92 3.82
N PRO A 72 3.83 -12.99 3.52
CA PRO A 72 2.36 -13.06 3.54
C PRO A 72 1.78 -13.09 4.97
N TYR A 73 0.62 -12.46 5.15
CA TYR A 73 -0.07 -12.37 6.45
C TYR A 73 -1.54 -12.78 6.29
N GLU A 74 -2.01 -13.75 7.08
CA GLU A 74 -3.42 -14.12 7.14
C GLU A 74 -4.19 -13.10 8.00
N LEU A 75 -5.12 -12.40 7.37
CA LEU A 75 -5.91 -11.33 7.97
C LEU A 75 -7.34 -11.81 8.17
N HIS A 76 -7.71 -12.12 9.42
CA HIS A 76 -9.06 -12.54 9.78
C HIS A 76 -10.06 -11.37 9.76
N PRO A 77 -11.37 -11.64 9.64
CA PRO A 77 -12.41 -10.61 9.77
C PRO A 77 -12.24 -9.74 11.02
N GLY A 78 -12.28 -8.42 10.84
CA GLY A 78 -12.09 -7.42 11.89
C GLY A 78 -10.64 -7.11 12.24
N GLN A 79 -9.66 -7.92 11.81
CA GLN A 79 -8.25 -7.66 12.05
C GLN A 79 -7.69 -6.58 11.13
N GLN A 80 -6.56 -6.02 11.57
CA GLN A 80 -5.80 -5.02 10.84
C GLN A 80 -4.38 -5.51 10.60
N CYS A 81 -3.81 -5.15 9.45
CA CYS A 81 -2.41 -5.38 9.12
C CYS A 81 -1.84 -4.08 8.56
N SER A 82 -0.65 -3.72 9.02
CA SER A 82 0.02 -2.48 8.66
C SER A 82 1.44 -2.69 8.16
N ALA A 83 1.88 -1.81 7.27
CA ALA A 83 3.26 -1.67 6.80
C ALA A 83 3.65 -0.19 6.75
N LEU A 84 4.94 0.09 6.90
CA LEU A 84 5.53 1.42 6.83
C LEU A 84 6.62 1.43 5.77
N VAL A 85 6.71 2.51 5.01
CA VAL A 85 7.87 2.80 4.14
C VAL A 85 8.43 4.17 4.47
N ASP A 86 9.75 4.30 4.41
CA ASP A 86 10.45 5.57 4.60
C ASP A 86 10.09 6.54 3.47
N GLN A 87 9.52 7.69 3.82
CA GLN A 87 9.08 8.69 2.86
C GLN A 87 10.25 9.36 2.16
N GLU A 88 11.34 9.63 2.88
CA GLU A 88 12.52 10.31 2.33
C GLU A 88 13.15 9.43 1.26
N LYS A 89 13.35 8.13 1.58
CA LYS A 89 13.85 7.13 0.62
C LYS A 89 12.99 7.08 -0.66
N VAL A 90 11.66 7.08 -0.51
CA VAL A 90 10.74 7.07 -1.65
C VAL A 90 10.86 8.35 -2.49
N ILE A 91 11.05 9.51 -1.86
CA ILE A 91 11.24 10.78 -2.57
C ILE A 91 12.62 10.83 -3.24
N GLU A 92 13.67 10.31 -2.61
CA GLU A 92 15.01 10.23 -3.19
C GLU A 92 15.03 9.32 -4.43
N ASP A 93 14.39 8.16 -4.37
CA ASP A 93 14.37 7.17 -5.46
C ASP A 93 13.53 7.62 -6.67
N PHE A 94 12.44 8.35 -6.43
CA PHE A 94 11.43 8.64 -7.46
C PHE A 94 11.22 10.13 -7.77
N GLY A 95 11.68 11.03 -6.90
CA GLY A 95 11.43 12.47 -6.97
C GLY A 95 9.99 12.86 -6.64
N HIS A 96 9.66 14.15 -6.76
CA HIS A 96 8.28 14.61 -6.56
C HIS A 96 7.36 14.15 -7.72
N GLY A 97 6.14 13.73 -7.39
CA GLY A 97 5.16 13.29 -8.38
C GLY A 97 3.92 12.66 -7.77
N LEU A 98 3.22 11.82 -8.55
CA LEU A 98 2.06 11.08 -8.07
C LEU A 98 2.47 9.73 -7.52
N PHE A 99 2.20 9.53 -6.24
CA PHE A 99 2.45 8.27 -5.56
C PHE A 99 1.14 7.53 -5.31
N TYR A 100 1.19 6.22 -5.53
CA TYR A 100 0.10 5.32 -5.27
C TYR A 100 0.63 4.18 -4.41
N ILE A 101 -0.07 3.90 -3.33
CA ILE A 101 0.26 2.81 -2.43
C ILE A 101 -0.89 1.82 -2.44
N GLY A 102 -0.58 0.55 -2.43
CA GLY A 102 -1.56 -0.50 -2.51
C GLY A 102 -1.18 -1.78 -1.80
N VAL A 103 -2.15 -2.65 -1.77
CA VAL A 103 -2.06 -3.97 -1.15
C VAL A 103 -2.53 -5.01 -2.15
N GLN A 104 -1.79 -6.11 -2.22
CA GLN A 104 -2.20 -7.30 -2.95
C GLN A 104 -2.64 -8.37 -1.95
N HIS A 105 -3.66 -9.12 -2.33
CA HIS A 105 -4.23 -10.19 -1.53
C HIS A 105 -4.71 -11.33 -2.43
N ASN A 106 -4.93 -12.50 -1.86
CA ASN A 106 -5.29 -13.71 -2.61
C ASN A 106 -6.71 -13.74 -3.19
N GLN A 107 -7.58 -12.79 -2.84
CA GLN A 107 -8.98 -12.74 -3.31
C GLN A 107 -9.20 -11.80 -4.50
N ASN A 108 -8.15 -11.13 -5.00
CA ASN A 108 -8.25 -10.27 -6.18
C ASN A 108 -7.03 -10.48 -7.09
N SER A 109 -7.22 -10.34 -8.41
CA SER A 109 -6.16 -10.54 -9.39
C SER A 109 -5.18 -9.37 -9.48
N GLY A 110 -5.52 -8.22 -8.88
CA GLY A 110 -4.70 -7.01 -8.91
C GLY A 110 -4.58 -6.32 -7.56
N PRO A 111 -3.53 -5.50 -7.36
CA PRO A 111 -3.41 -4.69 -6.15
C PRO A 111 -4.46 -3.59 -6.09
N ILE A 112 -4.91 -3.28 -4.88
CA ILE A 112 -5.81 -2.17 -4.61
C ILE A 112 -4.96 -0.96 -4.26
N TYR A 113 -4.92 0.03 -5.16
CA TYR A 113 -4.12 1.24 -4.97
C TYR A 113 -4.93 2.43 -4.47
N ARG A 114 -4.26 3.31 -3.72
CA ARG A 114 -4.75 4.62 -3.33
C ARG A 114 -3.67 5.66 -3.53
N LYS A 115 -4.08 6.79 -4.12
CA LYS A 115 -3.20 7.95 -4.31
C LYS A 115 -2.85 8.56 -2.96
N ILE A 116 -1.58 8.89 -2.79
CA ILE A 116 -1.06 9.63 -1.65
C ILE A 116 -0.42 10.93 -2.14
N LYS A 117 -0.31 11.91 -1.25
CA LYS A 117 0.37 13.18 -1.52
C LYS A 117 1.59 13.21 -0.60
N LEU A 118 2.78 13.24 -1.21
CA LEU A 118 4.08 13.42 -0.58
C LEU A 118 4.58 14.82 -0.90
#